data_AF-A0A1H5SGI5-F1
#
_entry.id   AF-A0A1H5SGI5-F1
#
_cell.length_a   1.000
_cell.length_b   1.000
_cell.length_c   1.000
_cell.angle_alpha   90.00
_cell.angle_beta   90.00
_cell.angle_gamma   90.00
#
_symmetry.space_group_name_H-M   'P 1'
#
loop_
_entity.id
_entity.type
_entity.pdbx_description
1 polymer ?
#
loop_
_entity_poly.entity_id
_entity_poly.type
_entity_poly.pdbx_seq_one_letter_code
_entity_poly.pdbx_strand_id
1 'polypeptide(L)'
;MSDWPKGYGVIILDTVDSTNAEAARRADVDQGAFWIMAHEQTAARGRRGRAWANPKGNLAATLVLRPVGPPQLFALRSFVASLALYDALVAVTGRPEAFSLKWPNDVLLNGGKLAGILLETVGRSQALAIGIGVNLQNAPHQAEVEEGAVRPVSLVSETGADVDTETFLTELAAAFAVREHSLATYGFGPTREAWLARAARLGEVITARTVTSETVGTFETVDASGNLVLKTSKGRESIAAADVFF
;
A
#
# COMPACT_ATOMS: atom_id res chain seq x y z
N MET A 1 16.58 16.35 -6.06
CA MET A 1 16.35 15.24 -5.11
C MET A 1 17.70 14.76 -4.59
N SER A 2 18.22 15.34 -3.50
CA SER A 2 19.48 14.91 -2.86
C SER A 2 19.36 13.55 -2.18
N ASP A 3 18.15 13.19 -1.74
CA ASP A 3 17.86 12.04 -0.89
C ASP A 3 17.22 10.85 -1.63
N TRP A 4 17.23 10.89 -2.97
CA TRP A 4 16.68 9.82 -3.78
C TRP A 4 17.51 8.53 -3.65
N PRO A 5 16.89 7.35 -3.43
CA PRO A 5 17.63 6.11 -3.23
C PRO A 5 18.39 5.68 -4.50
N LYS A 6 19.63 5.24 -4.31
CA LYS A 6 20.44 4.67 -5.39
C LYS A 6 19.77 3.41 -5.97
N GLY A 7 19.84 3.26 -7.30
CA GLY A 7 19.30 2.09 -8.01
C GLY A 7 17.82 2.17 -8.36
N TYR A 8 17.15 3.28 -8.03
CA TYR A 8 15.77 3.55 -8.42
C TYR A 8 15.72 4.69 -9.45
N GLY A 9 15.16 4.43 -10.63
CA GLY A 9 14.78 5.49 -11.56
C GLY A 9 13.54 6.26 -11.10
N VAL A 10 13.30 7.43 -11.68
CA VAL A 10 12.08 8.21 -11.45
C VAL A 10 11.57 8.81 -12.76
N ILE A 11 10.28 8.68 -12.99
CA ILE A 11 9.55 9.26 -14.11
C ILE A 11 8.36 10.02 -13.53
N ILE A 12 8.28 11.33 -13.78
CA ILE A 12 7.17 12.17 -13.35
C ILE A 12 6.41 12.61 -14.60
N LEU A 13 5.09 12.42 -14.58
CA LEU A 13 4.18 12.72 -15.67
C LEU A 13 3.16 13.77 -15.21
N ASP A 14 2.76 14.67 -16.11
CA ASP A 14 1.67 15.60 -15.81
C ASP A 14 0.34 14.85 -15.70
N THR A 15 0.01 14.05 -16.72
CA THR A 15 -1.25 13.32 -16.81
C THR A 15 -1.04 11.93 -17.41
N VAL A 16 -1.72 10.92 -16.86
CA VAL A 16 -1.73 9.54 -17.37
C VAL A 16 -3.10 8.90 -17.14
N ASP A 17 -3.42 7.79 -17.82
CA ASP A 17 -4.60 6.99 -17.49
C ASP A 17 -4.45 6.35 -16.10
N SER A 18 -3.39 5.58 -15.90
CA SER A 18 -2.99 5.04 -14.62
C SER A 18 -1.49 4.83 -14.53
N THR A 19 -0.88 5.17 -13.40
CA THR A 19 0.54 4.88 -13.15
C THR A 19 0.83 3.38 -13.19
N ASN A 20 -0.13 2.52 -12.80
CA ASN A 20 -0.03 1.07 -12.96
C ASN A 20 -0.15 0.62 -14.43
N ALA A 21 -1.00 1.27 -15.22
CA ALA A 21 -1.09 0.97 -16.65
C ALA A 21 0.19 1.40 -17.38
N GLU A 22 0.77 2.54 -16.98
CA GLU A 22 2.07 2.99 -17.49
C GLU A 22 3.21 2.08 -17.07
N ALA A 23 3.20 1.58 -15.84
CA ALA A 23 4.13 0.55 -15.38
C ALA A 23 4.07 -0.68 -16.29
N ALA A 24 2.87 -1.13 -16.67
CA ALA A 24 2.72 -2.26 -17.59
C ALA A 24 3.27 -1.97 -19.00
N ARG A 25 3.10 -0.74 -19.51
CA ARG A 25 3.67 -0.33 -20.81
C ARG A 25 5.21 -0.27 -20.79
N ARG A 26 5.79 0.09 -19.65
CA ARG A 26 7.24 0.26 -19.48
C ARG A 26 7.97 -0.98 -18.98
N ALA A 27 7.28 -1.93 -18.38
CA ALA A 27 7.87 -3.08 -17.70
C ALA A 27 8.82 -3.92 -18.59
N ASP A 28 8.60 -3.98 -19.89
CA ASP A 28 9.47 -4.72 -20.81
C ASP A 28 10.48 -3.83 -21.56
N VAL A 29 10.41 -2.52 -21.40
CA VAL A 29 11.28 -1.53 -22.06
C VAL A 29 12.36 -1.03 -21.09
N ASP A 30 11.93 -0.51 -19.95
CA ASP A 30 12.80 0.12 -18.96
C ASP A 30 13.43 -0.95 -18.06
N GLN A 31 14.73 -0.82 -17.76
CA GLN A 31 15.47 -1.77 -16.92
C GLN A 31 15.62 -1.27 -15.48
N GLY A 32 15.90 -2.17 -14.55
CA GLY A 32 16.08 -1.83 -13.14
C GLY A 32 14.78 -1.46 -12.41
N ALA A 33 14.90 -1.06 -11.14
CA ALA A 33 13.77 -0.56 -10.37
C ALA A 33 13.51 0.90 -10.72
N PHE A 34 12.23 1.29 -10.86
CA PHE A 34 11.90 2.69 -11.12
C PHE A 34 10.50 3.06 -10.62
N TRP A 35 10.37 4.30 -10.17
CA TRP A 35 9.10 4.92 -9.80
C TRP A 35 8.51 5.65 -11.01
N ILE A 36 7.20 5.52 -11.17
CA ILE A 36 6.38 6.37 -12.01
C ILE A 36 5.47 7.17 -11.09
N MET A 37 5.35 8.47 -11.33
CA MET A 37 4.44 9.35 -10.64
C MET A 37 3.63 10.13 -11.66
N ALA A 38 2.38 10.43 -11.34
CA ALA A 38 1.58 11.35 -12.14
C ALA A 38 0.91 12.40 -11.26
N HIS A 39 0.89 13.66 -11.71
CA HIS A 39 0.12 14.71 -11.03
C HIS A 39 -1.40 14.52 -11.22
N GLU A 40 -1.81 13.86 -12.31
CA GLU A 40 -3.21 13.51 -12.59
C GLU A 40 -3.34 12.09 -13.17
N GLN A 41 -4.36 11.36 -12.71
CA GLN A 41 -4.79 10.10 -13.29
C GLN A 41 -6.22 10.21 -13.83
N THR A 42 -6.46 9.86 -15.10
CA THR A 42 -7.79 9.92 -15.71
C THR A 42 -8.59 8.62 -15.59
N ALA A 43 -7.94 7.50 -15.27
CA ALA A 43 -8.54 6.18 -15.14
C ALA A 43 -7.86 5.34 -14.04
N ALA A 44 -7.68 5.93 -12.86
CA ALA A 44 -7.06 5.27 -11.71
C ALA A 44 -7.88 4.07 -11.20
N ARG A 45 -7.17 3.03 -10.74
CA ARG A 45 -7.75 1.74 -10.36
C ARG A 45 -7.29 1.30 -8.98
N GLY A 46 -8.21 0.73 -8.22
CA GLY A 46 -7.97 -0.04 -7.02
C GLY A 46 -8.14 -1.55 -7.25
N ARG A 47 -8.10 -2.30 -6.15
CA ARG A 47 -8.27 -3.77 -6.18
C ARG A 47 -9.62 -4.16 -6.80
N ARG A 48 -9.64 -5.28 -7.52
CA ARG A 48 -10.83 -5.83 -8.20
C ARG A 48 -11.42 -4.88 -9.26
N GLY A 49 -10.60 -4.00 -9.83
CA GLY A 49 -11.03 -3.08 -10.90
C GLY A 49 -11.87 -1.90 -10.43
N ARG A 50 -11.97 -1.66 -9.12
CA ARG A 50 -12.70 -0.52 -8.55
C ARG A 50 -12.04 0.79 -8.98
N ALA A 51 -12.83 1.84 -9.20
CA ALA A 51 -12.27 3.16 -9.44
C ALA A 51 -11.54 3.66 -8.19
N TRP A 52 -10.42 4.36 -8.39
CA TRP A 52 -9.72 5.08 -7.32
C TRP A 52 -9.83 6.58 -7.57
N ALA A 53 -10.36 7.33 -6.62
CA ALA A 53 -10.41 8.79 -6.73
C ALA A 53 -9.02 9.37 -6.43
N ASN A 54 -8.42 10.08 -7.40
CA ASN A 54 -7.14 10.76 -7.21
C ASN A 54 -7.25 12.25 -7.59
N PRO A 55 -7.91 13.08 -6.77
CA PRO A 55 -7.97 14.52 -7.00
C PRO A 55 -6.55 15.14 -6.96
N LYS A 56 -6.41 16.31 -7.58
CA LYS A 56 -5.14 17.04 -7.64
C LYS A 56 -4.55 17.24 -6.23
N GLY A 57 -3.23 17.05 -6.14
CA GLY A 57 -2.48 17.17 -4.89
C GLY A 57 -2.38 15.86 -4.08
N ASN A 58 -3.09 14.81 -4.47
CA ASN A 58 -2.89 13.47 -3.92
C ASN A 58 -1.75 12.73 -4.63
N LEU A 59 -1.09 11.83 -3.91
CA LEU A 59 -0.03 11.02 -4.50
C LEU A 59 -0.64 9.91 -5.36
N ALA A 60 -0.18 9.85 -6.61
CA ALA A 60 -0.33 8.72 -7.50
C ALA A 60 1.06 8.25 -7.95
N ALA A 61 1.54 7.15 -7.38
CA ALA A 61 2.85 6.61 -7.71
C ALA A 61 2.81 5.09 -7.87
N THR A 62 3.64 4.56 -8.77
CA THR A 62 3.83 3.12 -8.96
C THR A 62 5.31 2.79 -9.01
N LEU A 63 5.75 1.90 -8.14
CA LEU A 63 7.09 1.34 -8.21
C LEU A 63 7.09 0.05 -9.03
N VAL A 64 7.99 -0.04 -10.01
CA VAL A 64 8.26 -1.26 -10.77
C VAL A 64 9.49 -1.96 -10.21
N LEU A 65 9.33 -3.22 -9.80
CA LEU A 65 10.39 -4.11 -9.32
C LEU A 65 10.45 -5.40 -10.13
N ARG A 66 11.59 -6.08 -10.10
CA ARG A 66 11.74 -7.44 -10.65
C ARG A 66 12.28 -8.38 -9.57
N PRO A 67 11.46 -8.70 -8.55
CA PRO A 67 11.88 -9.61 -7.50
C PRO A 67 12.15 -11.00 -8.07
N VAL A 68 13.22 -11.64 -7.58
CA VAL A 68 13.54 -13.02 -7.94
C VAL A 68 12.83 -13.96 -6.96
N GLY A 69 12.12 -14.96 -7.47
CA GLY A 69 11.48 -16.00 -6.67
C GLY A 69 10.03 -16.25 -7.07
N PRO A 70 9.32 -17.10 -6.32
CA PRO A 70 7.94 -17.46 -6.64
C PRO A 70 6.97 -16.30 -6.33
N PRO A 71 5.80 -16.23 -6.99
CA PRO A 71 4.81 -15.14 -6.84
C PRO A 71 4.37 -14.87 -5.40
N GLN A 72 4.39 -15.87 -4.51
CA GLN A 72 4.06 -15.69 -3.09
C GLN A 72 5.00 -14.70 -2.40
N LEU A 73 6.27 -14.63 -2.81
CA LEU A 73 7.22 -13.64 -2.29
C LEU A 73 6.89 -12.22 -2.79
N PHE A 74 6.15 -12.09 -3.88
CA PHE A 74 5.79 -10.78 -4.44
C PHE A 74 4.70 -10.14 -3.59
N ALA A 75 3.75 -10.93 -3.10
CA ALA A 75 2.70 -10.47 -2.18
C ALA A 75 3.25 -9.85 -0.89
N LEU A 76 4.42 -10.33 -0.42
CA LEU A 76 5.09 -9.76 0.75
C LEU A 76 5.49 -8.29 0.56
N ARG A 77 5.63 -7.80 -0.68
CA ARG A 77 5.94 -6.38 -0.94
C ARG A 77 4.78 -5.45 -0.58
N SER A 78 3.57 -5.95 -0.36
CA SER A 78 2.50 -5.13 0.24
C SER A 78 2.83 -4.72 1.68
N PHE A 79 3.46 -5.61 2.45
CA PHE A 79 3.93 -5.30 3.82
C PHE A 79 5.10 -4.31 3.79
N VAL A 80 6.02 -4.48 2.84
CA VAL A 80 7.13 -3.53 2.61
C VAL A 80 6.59 -2.15 2.24
N ALA A 81 5.69 -2.08 1.27
CA ALA A 81 5.10 -0.82 0.81
C ALA A 81 4.30 -0.11 1.91
N SER A 82 3.50 -0.84 2.69
CA SER A 82 2.71 -0.24 3.78
C SER A 82 3.59 0.24 4.94
N LEU A 83 4.66 -0.47 5.28
CA LEU A 83 5.65 -0.01 6.26
C LEU A 83 6.44 1.20 5.75
N ALA A 84 6.89 1.19 4.49
CA ALA A 84 7.57 2.32 3.88
C ALA A 84 6.69 3.56 3.85
N LEU A 85 5.40 3.38 3.55
CA LEU A 85 4.42 4.45 3.57
C LEU A 85 4.19 4.97 5.00
N TYR A 86 4.09 4.09 5.99
CA TYR A 86 4.06 4.49 7.40
C TYR A 86 5.29 5.33 7.77
N ASP A 87 6.50 4.89 7.42
CA ASP A 87 7.73 5.62 7.76
C ASP A 87 7.78 7.01 7.10
N ALA A 88 7.41 7.11 5.82
CA ALA A 88 7.34 8.39 5.11
C ALA A 88 6.30 9.33 5.72
N LEU A 89 5.13 8.81 6.09
CA LEU A 89 4.09 9.57 6.78
C LEU A 89 4.57 10.09 8.13
N VAL A 90 5.31 9.28 8.88
CA VAL A 90 5.91 9.71 10.16
C VAL A 90 7.00 10.75 9.93
N ALA A 91 7.83 10.61 8.90
CA ALA A 91 8.88 11.58 8.59
C ALA A 91 8.30 12.97 8.30
N VAL A 92 7.20 13.06 7.54
CA VAL A 92 6.59 14.35 7.16
C VAL A 92 5.67 14.95 8.22
N THR A 93 5.21 14.16 9.21
CA THR A 93 4.25 14.64 10.22
C THR A 93 4.77 14.64 11.66
N GLY A 94 5.74 13.80 11.99
CA GLY A 94 6.20 13.55 13.35
C GLY A 94 5.18 12.81 14.24
N ARG A 95 4.17 12.14 13.67
CA ARG A 95 3.02 11.55 14.41
C ARG A 95 2.88 10.03 14.26
N PRO A 96 3.81 9.21 14.80
CA PRO A 96 3.77 7.76 14.65
C PRO A 96 2.50 7.08 15.16
N GLU A 97 1.87 7.63 16.19
CA GLU A 97 0.66 7.11 16.83
C GLU A 97 -0.61 7.29 16.01
N ALA A 98 -0.61 8.21 15.03
CA ALA A 98 -1.78 8.52 14.24
C ALA A 98 -2.05 7.47 13.14
N PHE A 99 -1.04 6.68 12.78
CA PHE A 99 -1.10 5.75 11.64
C PHE A 99 -1.20 4.30 12.09
N SER A 100 -2.01 3.51 11.38
CA SER A 100 -2.07 2.05 11.54
C SER A 100 -2.19 1.35 10.19
N LEU A 101 -1.80 0.07 10.16
CA LEU A 101 -1.75 -0.74 8.94
C LEU A 101 -2.92 -1.71 8.90
N LYS A 102 -3.74 -1.63 7.86
CA LYS A 102 -4.89 -2.51 7.67
C LYS A 102 -4.56 -3.56 6.61
N TRP A 103 -4.61 -4.83 7.01
CA TRP A 103 -4.41 -5.94 6.09
C TRP A 103 -5.50 -5.93 4.99
N PRO A 104 -5.16 -6.24 3.73
CA PRO A 104 -3.80 -6.56 3.28
C PRO A 104 -2.97 -5.34 2.87
N ASN A 105 -3.60 -4.22 2.50
CA ASN A 105 -2.97 -3.22 1.62
C ASN A 105 -3.37 -1.76 1.91
N ASP A 106 -3.94 -1.45 3.07
CA ASP A 106 -4.42 -0.08 3.37
C ASP A 106 -3.61 0.53 4.53
N VAL A 107 -3.37 1.85 4.47
CA VAL A 107 -2.84 2.62 5.60
C VAL A 107 -3.95 3.53 6.12
N LEU A 108 -4.13 3.50 7.44
CA LEU A 108 -5.14 4.28 8.14
C LEU A 108 -4.51 5.44 8.90
N LEU A 109 -5.25 6.54 9.01
CA LEU A 109 -4.95 7.72 9.82
C LEU A 109 -6.15 8.00 10.73
N ASN A 110 -5.94 7.99 12.05
CA ASN A 110 -6.99 8.14 13.04
C ASN A 110 -8.19 7.16 12.81
N GLY A 111 -7.90 5.96 12.31
CA GLY A 111 -8.90 4.95 11.95
C GLY A 111 -9.60 5.13 10.61
N GLY A 112 -9.41 6.26 9.92
CA GLY A 112 -9.88 6.50 8.56
C GLY A 112 -8.89 6.00 7.49
N LYS A 113 -9.35 5.69 6.28
CA LYS A 113 -8.52 5.25 5.16
C LYS A 113 -7.80 6.43 4.52
N LEU A 114 -6.47 6.45 4.64
CA LEU A 114 -5.60 7.48 4.07
C LEU A 114 -5.03 7.04 2.71
N ALA A 115 -4.65 5.77 2.60
CA ALA A 115 -3.96 5.27 1.42
C ALA A 115 -4.34 3.83 1.07
N GLY A 116 -4.13 3.47 -0.19
CA GLY A 116 -4.33 2.14 -0.72
C GLY A 116 -3.13 1.69 -1.56
N ILE A 117 -2.82 0.40 -1.48
CA ILE A 117 -1.72 -0.24 -2.19
C ILE A 117 -2.27 -1.33 -3.14
N LEU A 118 -1.82 -1.31 -4.39
CA LEU A 118 -2.24 -2.25 -5.43
C LEU A 118 -1.01 -2.91 -6.05
N LEU A 119 -0.88 -4.22 -5.84
CA LEU A 119 0.15 -5.04 -6.47
C LEU A 119 -0.41 -5.70 -7.73
N GLU A 120 0.31 -5.57 -8.83
CA GLU A 120 0.02 -6.23 -10.09
C GLU A 120 1.30 -6.81 -10.71
N THR A 121 1.23 -8.04 -11.22
CA THR A 121 2.30 -8.58 -12.06
C THR A 121 2.07 -8.12 -13.49
N VAL A 122 3.08 -7.46 -14.08
CA VAL A 122 2.98 -6.78 -15.37
C VAL A 122 4.13 -7.16 -16.30
N GLY A 123 3.91 -6.98 -17.61
CA GLY A 123 4.89 -7.29 -18.64
C GLY A 123 5.16 -8.79 -18.81
N ARG A 124 5.92 -9.11 -19.86
CA ARG A 124 6.39 -10.48 -20.13
C ARG A 124 7.47 -10.91 -19.15
N SER A 125 8.23 -9.94 -18.63
CA SER A 125 9.25 -10.15 -17.60
C SER A 125 8.69 -10.46 -16.21
N GLN A 126 7.36 -10.50 -16.04
CA GLN A 126 6.68 -10.68 -14.75
C GLN A 126 7.17 -9.69 -13.68
N ALA A 127 7.38 -8.44 -14.09
CA ALA A 127 7.71 -7.36 -13.16
C ALA A 127 6.55 -7.13 -12.19
N LEU A 128 6.86 -6.71 -10.96
CA LEU A 128 5.89 -6.32 -9.96
C LEU A 128 5.68 -4.81 -10.02
N ALA A 129 4.47 -4.37 -10.35
CA ALA A 129 4.01 -3.01 -10.19
C ALA A 129 3.33 -2.83 -8.83
N ILE A 130 3.83 -1.91 -8.01
CA ILE A 130 3.31 -1.56 -6.69
C ILE A 130 2.73 -0.16 -6.78
N GLY A 131 1.43 -0.05 -7.07
CA GLY A 131 0.69 1.20 -7.07
C GLY A 131 0.38 1.66 -5.65
N ILE A 132 0.64 2.92 -5.35
CA ILE A 132 0.44 3.56 -4.06
C ILE A 132 -0.31 4.87 -4.29
N GLY A 133 -1.55 4.91 -3.80
CA GLY A 133 -2.38 6.12 -3.79
C GLY A 133 -2.51 6.67 -2.38
N VAL A 134 -2.23 7.97 -2.20
CA VAL A 134 -2.29 8.62 -0.87
C VAL A 134 -3.10 9.91 -0.93
N ASN A 135 -4.10 10.01 -0.07
CA ASN A 135 -4.91 11.21 0.12
C ASN A 135 -4.10 12.27 0.89
N LEU A 136 -3.19 12.99 0.23
CA LEU A 136 -2.41 14.05 0.90
C LEU A 136 -3.28 15.28 1.17
N GLN A 137 -3.97 15.77 0.14
CA GLN A 137 -4.74 17.02 0.20
C GLN A 137 -6.23 16.75 0.37
N ASN A 138 -6.77 15.82 -0.42
CA ASN A 138 -8.20 15.60 -0.52
C ASN A 138 -8.53 14.11 -0.33
N ALA A 139 -9.73 13.83 0.17
CA ALA A 139 -10.26 12.48 0.24
C ALA A 139 -11.69 12.47 -0.31
N PRO A 140 -12.13 11.39 -0.96
CA PRO A 140 -13.52 11.28 -1.41
C PRO A 140 -14.48 11.32 -0.22
N HIS A 141 -15.69 11.83 -0.44
CA HIS A 141 -16.76 11.72 0.53
C HIS A 141 -17.16 10.25 0.75
N GLN A 142 -17.70 9.94 1.94
CA GLN A 142 -18.15 8.58 2.26
C GLN A 142 -19.16 8.03 1.24
N ALA A 143 -20.02 8.90 0.68
CA ALA A 143 -21.03 8.52 -0.31
C ALA A 143 -20.43 8.15 -1.68
N GLU A 144 -19.16 8.47 -1.93
CA GLU A 144 -18.44 8.18 -3.18
C GLU A 144 -17.63 6.89 -3.09
N VAL A 145 -17.60 6.25 -1.92
CA VAL A 145 -16.96 4.96 -1.69
C VAL A 145 -18.00 3.90 -1.33
N GLU A 146 -17.60 2.63 -1.37
CA GLU A 146 -18.50 1.52 -1.12
C GLU A 146 -19.12 1.54 0.27
N GLU A 147 -20.35 1.03 0.38
CA GLU A 147 -21.01 0.83 1.66
C GLU A 147 -20.18 -0.09 2.57
N GLY A 148 -19.95 0.34 3.81
CA GLY A 148 -19.09 -0.38 4.76
C GLY A 148 -17.59 -0.19 4.53
N ALA A 149 -17.17 0.60 3.53
CA ALA A 149 -15.77 1.00 3.42
C ALA A 149 -15.36 1.88 4.60
N VAL A 150 -14.11 1.72 5.03
CA VAL A 150 -13.52 2.59 6.05
C VAL A 150 -13.55 4.04 5.57
N ARG A 151 -13.97 4.95 6.45
CA ARG A 151 -14.11 6.37 6.13
C ARG A 151 -12.85 6.95 5.49
N PRO A 152 -12.92 7.53 4.28
CA PRO A 152 -11.77 8.19 3.67
C PRO A 152 -11.36 9.44 4.47
N VAL A 153 -10.06 9.68 4.60
CA VAL A 153 -9.46 10.86 5.23
C VAL A 153 -8.27 11.35 4.42
N SER A 154 -7.90 12.63 4.56
CA SER A 154 -6.67 13.18 3.99
C SER A 154 -5.65 13.56 5.07
N LEU A 155 -4.39 13.61 4.69
CA LEU A 155 -3.29 13.95 5.60
C LEU A 155 -3.46 15.36 6.14
N VAL A 156 -3.72 16.33 5.26
CA VAL A 156 -3.88 17.74 5.65
C VAL A 156 -5.08 17.95 6.57
N SER A 157 -6.22 17.27 6.32
CA SER A 157 -7.43 17.46 7.14
C SER A 157 -7.28 16.96 8.57
N GLU A 158 -6.51 15.89 8.76
CA GLU A 158 -6.36 15.21 10.05
C GLU A 158 -5.14 15.68 10.85
N THR A 159 -4.11 16.22 10.18
CA THR A 159 -2.84 16.57 10.83
C THR A 159 -2.37 18.01 10.64
N GLY A 160 -2.91 18.70 9.63
CA GLY A 160 -2.42 20.01 9.18
C GLY A 160 -1.11 19.96 8.40
N ALA A 161 -0.52 18.78 8.18
CA ALA A 161 0.70 18.64 7.38
C ALA A 161 0.38 18.84 5.89
N ASP A 162 0.96 19.89 5.31
CA ASP A 162 0.87 20.22 3.90
C ASP A 162 2.20 19.87 3.23
N VAL A 163 2.21 18.78 2.47
CA VAL A 163 3.39 18.26 1.77
C VAL A 163 3.06 18.09 0.30
N ASP A 164 3.95 18.56 -0.57
CA ASP A 164 3.80 18.34 -2.00
C ASP A 164 4.12 16.89 -2.38
N THR A 165 3.58 16.48 -3.51
CA THR A 165 3.61 15.08 -3.93
C THR A 165 5.03 14.58 -4.28
N GLU A 166 5.93 15.45 -4.75
CA GLU A 166 7.30 15.06 -5.13
C GLU A 166 8.21 14.91 -3.89
N THR A 167 8.08 15.83 -2.94
CA THR A 167 8.71 15.72 -1.62
C THR A 167 8.25 14.44 -0.93
N PHE A 168 6.94 14.18 -0.91
CA PHE A 168 6.40 12.97 -0.32
C PHE A 168 6.89 11.69 -1.03
N LEU A 169 6.98 11.70 -2.36
CA LEU A 169 7.53 10.56 -3.11
C LEU A 169 8.99 10.31 -2.77
N THR A 170 9.79 11.36 -2.54
CA THR A 170 11.20 11.23 -2.16
C THR A 170 11.34 10.49 -0.82
N GLU A 171 10.55 10.88 0.19
CA GLU A 171 10.51 10.20 1.49
C GLU A 171 10.04 8.74 1.36
N LEU A 172 8.99 8.51 0.58
CA LEU A 172 8.46 7.17 0.33
C LEU A 172 9.48 6.27 -0.37
N ALA A 173 10.17 6.78 -1.39
CA ALA A 173 11.17 6.02 -2.13
C ALA A 173 12.36 5.63 -1.23
N ALA A 174 12.85 6.59 -0.43
CA ALA A 174 13.94 6.34 0.52
C ALA A 174 13.55 5.28 1.57
N ALA A 175 12.37 5.42 2.19
CA ALA A 175 11.84 4.45 3.15
C ALA A 175 11.64 3.06 2.52
N PHE A 176 11.11 3.01 1.29
CA PHE A 176 10.89 1.76 0.58
C PHE A 176 12.20 1.03 0.34
N ALA A 177 13.24 1.72 -0.13
CA ALA A 177 14.54 1.11 -0.38
C ALA A 177 15.13 0.46 0.87
N VAL A 178 14.98 1.09 2.05
CA VAL A 178 15.40 0.52 3.34
C VAL A 178 14.59 -0.73 3.69
N ARG A 179 13.27 -0.68 3.55
CA ARG A 179 12.38 -1.81 3.89
C ARG A 179 12.57 -2.99 2.95
N GLU A 180 12.74 -2.75 1.66
CA GLU A 180 13.02 -3.80 0.66
C GLU A 180 14.39 -4.44 0.89
N HIS A 181 15.42 -3.63 1.22
CA HIS A 181 16.73 -4.16 1.60
C HIS A 181 16.64 -5.06 2.84
N SER A 182 15.88 -4.64 3.86
CA SER A 182 15.65 -5.47 5.05
C SER A 182 14.96 -6.79 4.71
N LEU A 183 13.94 -6.78 3.85
CA LEU A 183 13.25 -8.00 3.42
C LEU A 183 14.22 -8.94 2.67
N ALA A 184 15.06 -8.39 1.79
CA ALA A 184 16.02 -9.16 1.01
C ALA A 184 17.14 -9.77 1.89
N THR A 185 17.62 -9.03 2.88
CA THR A 185 18.73 -9.46 3.75
C THR A 185 18.28 -10.39 4.88
N TYR A 186 17.14 -10.10 5.51
CA TYR A 186 16.72 -10.77 6.75
C TYR A 186 15.45 -11.62 6.61
N GLY A 187 14.85 -11.65 5.42
CA GLY A 187 13.59 -12.35 5.17
C GLY A 187 12.38 -11.67 5.78
N PHE A 188 11.23 -12.36 5.79
CA PHE A 188 9.95 -11.76 6.17
C PHE A 188 9.75 -11.56 7.67
N GLY A 189 10.50 -12.26 8.54
CA GLY A 189 10.33 -12.23 9.99
C GLY A 189 10.32 -10.80 10.58
N PRO A 190 11.38 -10.01 10.40
CA PRO A 190 11.43 -8.63 10.90
C PRO A 190 10.36 -7.72 10.28
N THR A 191 10.08 -7.87 8.98
CA THR A 191 9.02 -7.11 8.29
C THR A 191 7.66 -7.42 8.89
N ARG A 192 7.37 -8.69 9.16
CA ARG A 192 6.13 -9.17 9.78
C ARG A 192 5.98 -8.64 11.20
N GLU A 193 7.03 -8.68 12.01
CA GLU A 193 7.01 -8.13 13.38
C GLU A 193 6.75 -6.63 13.38
N ALA A 194 7.45 -5.88 12.52
CA ALA A 194 7.25 -4.43 12.39
C ALA A 194 5.83 -4.09 11.93
N TRP A 195 5.25 -4.88 11.02
CA TRP A 195 3.90 -4.70 10.55
C TRP A 195 2.85 -5.04 11.62
N LEU A 196 3.02 -6.16 12.34
CA LEU A 196 2.11 -6.56 13.43
C LEU A 196 2.09 -5.54 14.57
N ALA A 197 3.23 -4.92 14.89
CA ALA A 197 3.30 -3.85 15.89
C ALA A 197 2.47 -2.60 15.52
N ARG A 198 2.03 -2.48 14.26
CA ARG A 198 1.25 -1.36 13.72
C ARG A 198 -0.10 -1.81 13.16
N ALA A 199 -0.44 -3.09 13.30
CA ALA A 199 -1.63 -3.66 12.69
C ALA A 199 -2.90 -3.08 13.34
N ALA A 200 -3.78 -2.55 12.51
CA ALA A 200 -5.12 -2.15 12.92
C ALA A 200 -5.90 -3.40 13.38
N ARG A 201 -6.58 -3.29 14.51
CA ARG A 201 -7.49 -4.32 15.06
C ARG A 201 -6.83 -5.65 15.42
N LEU A 202 -5.51 -5.69 15.66
CA LEU A 202 -4.87 -6.90 16.19
C LEU A 202 -5.46 -7.25 17.56
N GLY A 203 -5.90 -8.49 17.73
CA GLY A 203 -6.58 -8.96 18.94
C GLY A 203 -8.07 -8.63 19.02
N GLU A 204 -8.63 -7.91 18.05
CA GLU A 204 -10.06 -7.59 17.97
C GLU A 204 -10.79 -8.55 17.02
N VAL A 205 -12.13 -8.62 17.14
CA VAL A 205 -12.96 -9.39 16.20
C VAL A 205 -13.09 -8.59 14.91
N ILE A 206 -12.78 -9.22 13.79
CA ILE A 206 -12.92 -8.65 12.44
C ILE A 206 -13.63 -9.62 11.52
N THR A 207 -14.10 -9.09 10.39
CA THR A 207 -14.72 -9.87 9.32
C THR A 207 -13.83 -9.86 8.10
N ALA A 208 -13.40 -11.04 7.65
CA ALA A 208 -12.68 -11.23 6.39
C ALA A 208 -13.63 -11.78 5.32
N ARG A 209 -13.86 -11.02 4.25
CA ARG A 209 -14.78 -11.38 3.16
C ARG A 209 -14.01 -11.69 1.88
N THR A 210 -14.17 -12.91 1.38
CA THR A 210 -13.74 -13.31 0.04
C THR A 210 -14.88 -13.13 -0.96
N VAL A 211 -14.73 -13.59 -2.20
CA VAL A 211 -15.83 -13.58 -3.18
C VAL A 211 -16.93 -14.59 -2.80
N THR A 212 -16.57 -15.67 -2.12
CA THR A 212 -17.44 -16.83 -1.90
C THR A 212 -17.74 -17.10 -0.43
N SER A 213 -17.04 -16.44 0.49
CA SER A 213 -17.16 -16.71 1.93
C SER A 213 -16.93 -15.46 2.77
N GLU A 214 -17.49 -15.51 3.98
CA GLU A 214 -17.22 -14.56 5.05
C GLU A 214 -16.76 -15.34 6.29
N THR A 215 -15.64 -14.92 6.87
CA THR A 215 -15.08 -15.49 8.09
C THR A 215 -15.00 -14.41 9.16
N VAL A 216 -15.65 -14.65 10.29
CA VAL A 216 -15.63 -13.76 11.47
C VAL A 216 -14.81 -14.41 12.57
N GLY A 217 -13.87 -13.66 13.15
CA GLY A 217 -13.04 -14.17 14.23
C GLY A 217 -12.08 -13.11 14.77
N THR A 218 -11.38 -13.46 15.84
CA THR A 218 -10.35 -12.58 16.43
C THR A 218 -9.11 -12.56 15.52
N PHE A 219 -8.67 -11.37 15.11
CA PHE A 219 -7.41 -11.20 14.37
C PHE A 219 -6.23 -11.57 15.27
N GLU A 220 -5.71 -12.77 15.11
CA GLU A 220 -4.67 -13.30 15.97
C GLU A 220 -3.27 -12.89 15.50
N THR A 221 -3.02 -13.00 14.20
CA THR A 221 -1.71 -12.71 13.60
C THR A 221 -1.78 -12.69 12.08
N VAL A 222 -0.70 -12.25 11.43
CA VAL A 222 -0.35 -12.64 10.07
C VAL A 222 0.63 -13.83 10.15
N ASP A 223 0.53 -14.85 9.30
CA ASP A 223 1.46 -16.00 9.32
C ASP A 223 2.79 -15.71 8.58
N ALA A 224 3.69 -16.69 8.52
CA ALA A 224 5.00 -16.54 7.86
C ALA A 224 4.90 -16.38 6.33
N SER A 225 3.72 -16.61 5.73
CA SER A 225 3.45 -16.42 4.31
C SER A 225 2.68 -15.13 4.01
N GLY A 226 2.36 -14.34 5.04
CA GLY A 226 1.60 -13.09 4.86
C GLY A 226 0.09 -13.25 4.92
N ASN A 227 -0.42 -14.44 5.26
CA ASN A 227 -1.86 -14.68 5.33
C ASN A 227 -2.43 -14.15 6.66
N LEU A 228 -3.66 -13.64 6.61
CA LEU A 228 -4.41 -13.24 7.80
C LEU A 228 -4.84 -14.50 8.58
N VAL A 229 -4.56 -14.55 9.88
CA VAL A 229 -4.98 -15.66 10.76
C VAL A 229 -6.05 -15.19 11.72
N LEU A 230 -7.24 -15.79 11.59
CA LEU A 230 -8.36 -15.55 12.49
C LEU A 230 -8.55 -16.73 13.44
N LYS A 231 -8.77 -16.44 14.72
CA LYS A 231 -9.28 -17.41 15.68
C LYS A 231 -10.81 -17.39 15.64
N THR A 232 -11.41 -18.44 15.11
CA THR A 232 -12.87 -18.61 14.98
C THR A 232 -13.38 -19.63 15.97
N SER A 233 -14.70 -19.83 16.04
CA SER A 233 -15.31 -20.90 16.85
C SER A 233 -14.95 -22.31 16.36
N LYS A 234 -14.48 -22.44 15.10
CA LYS A 234 -14.08 -23.71 14.49
C LYS A 234 -12.57 -23.99 14.60
N GLY A 235 -11.79 -23.04 15.09
CA GLY A 235 -10.34 -23.13 15.20
C GLY A 235 -9.62 -21.95 14.55
N ARG A 236 -8.33 -22.11 14.26
CA ARG A 236 -7.54 -21.10 13.53
C ARG A 236 -7.76 -21.27 12.03
N GLU A 237 -8.12 -20.18 11.36
CA GLU A 237 -8.29 -20.12 9.91
C GLU A 237 -7.27 -19.16 9.30
N SER A 238 -6.52 -19.62 8.29
CA SER A 238 -5.56 -18.80 7.53
C SER A 238 -6.16 -18.38 6.19
N ILE A 239 -6.13 -17.08 5.90
CA ILE A 239 -6.82 -16.45 4.78
C ILE A 239 -5.80 -15.69 3.94
N ALA A 240 -5.56 -16.17 2.72
CA ALA A 240 -4.55 -15.60 1.82
C ALA A 240 -4.97 -14.26 1.17
N ALA A 241 -6.27 -14.08 0.92
CA ALA A 241 -6.79 -12.85 0.33
C ALA A 241 -8.25 -12.64 0.72
N ALA A 242 -8.57 -11.47 1.28
CA ALA A 242 -9.92 -11.02 1.58
C ALA A 242 -9.98 -9.49 1.61
N ASP A 243 -11.19 -8.95 1.69
CA ASP A 243 -11.43 -7.59 2.17
C ASP A 243 -11.77 -7.68 3.67
N VAL A 244 -11.16 -6.80 4.47
CA VAL A 244 -11.34 -6.79 5.93
C VAL A 244 -12.27 -5.66 6.34
N PHE A 245 -13.21 -5.98 7.22
CA PHE A 245 -14.19 -5.07 7.82
C PHE A 245 -14.04 -5.12 9.36
N PHE A 246 -14.30 -3.97 9.98
CA PHE A 246 -14.21 -3.76 11.44
C PHE A 246 -15.61 -3.59 12.03
#